data_AF-A0A497JU39-F1
#
_entry.id   AF-A0A497JU39-F1
#
_cell.length_a   1.000
_cell.length_b   1.000
_cell.length_c   1.000
_cell.angle_alpha   90.00
_cell.angle_beta   90.00
_cell.angle_gamma   90.00
#
_symmetry.space_group_name_H-M   'P 1'
#
loop_
_entity.id
_entity.type
_entity.pdbx_description
1 polymer ?
#
loop_
_entity_poly.entity_id
_entity_poly.type
_entity_poly.pdbx_seq_one_letter_code
_entity_poly.pdbx_strand_id
1 'polypeptide(L)'
;MRRIEFRLGRRHLTLEVPPFFIDFRKRNFSSMITRRVSGDEGTLFYVYITRKNQMSKLLILKSMHPGIFMPPRLTINETFTREEINDFIDSVRELERTWEYQDHGLWKMRINDLTVYMVLVIGADRWTVRAIISKDGMPGYRVELPVDPKLSERLLDELTPEEKHDMEIHEHVENRHFHFTVYSIERFIDLVKRYDYYFARKERWEQSVRIEDIS
;
A
#
# COMPACT_ATOMS: atom_id res chain seq x y z
N MET A 1 -5.76 -19.97 6.73
CA MET A 1 -5.14 -18.75 6.18
C MET A 1 -5.82 -17.54 6.81
N ARG A 2 -5.06 -16.61 7.41
CA ARG A 2 -5.63 -15.43 8.07
C ARG A 2 -5.84 -14.32 7.04
N ARG A 3 -6.98 -13.64 7.07
CA ARG A 3 -7.25 -12.44 6.25
C ARG A 3 -7.16 -11.21 7.13
N ILE A 4 -6.41 -10.21 6.70
CA ILE A 4 -6.32 -8.90 7.34
C ILE A 4 -6.70 -7.84 6.31
N GLU A 5 -7.53 -6.90 6.74
CA GLU A 5 -7.96 -5.79 5.90
C GLU A 5 -7.45 -4.47 6.47
N PHE A 6 -6.99 -3.63 5.57
CA PHE A 6 -6.77 -2.22 5.81
C PHE A 6 -7.81 -1.45 5.00
N ARG A 7 -8.75 -0.79 5.68
CA ARG A 7 -9.85 -0.06 5.05
C ARG A 7 -9.83 1.42 5.44
N LEU A 8 -9.61 2.29 4.47
CA LEU A 8 -9.84 3.73 4.62
C LEU A 8 -11.05 4.16 3.80
N GLY A 9 -12.21 4.21 4.48
CA GLY A 9 -13.53 4.49 3.91
C GLY A 9 -14.49 3.31 4.06
N ARG A 10 -15.79 3.60 3.87
CA ARG A 10 -16.89 2.61 3.89
C ARG A 10 -17.59 2.41 2.54
N ARG A 11 -17.54 3.42 1.66
CA ARG A 11 -18.22 3.43 0.36
C ARG A 11 -17.24 3.75 -0.76
N HIS A 12 -17.58 3.29 -1.97
CA HIS A 12 -16.76 3.47 -3.18
C HIS A 12 -15.32 3.00 -2.96
N LEU A 13 -15.18 1.86 -2.27
CA LEU A 13 -13.90 1.23 -2.02
C LEU A 13 -13.38 0.59 -3.30
N THR A 14 -12.09 0.71 -3.51
CA THR A 14 -11.35 0.00 -4.56
C THR A 14 -10.15 -0.66 -3.90
N LEU A 15 -9.84 -1.86 -4.37
CA LEU A 15 -8.64 -2.57 -3.97
C LEU A 15 -7.45 -1.87 -4.63
N GLU A 16 -6.60 -1.26 -3.82
CA GLU A 16 -5.67 -0.24 -4.30
C GLU A 16 -4.37 -0.82 -4.86
N VAL A 17 -4.01 -2.01 -4.39
CA VAL A 17 -2.94 -2.86 -4.89
C VAL A 17 -3.44 -4.30 -4.93
N PRO A 18 -2.83 -5.17 -5.75
CA PRO A 18 -3.03 -6.61 -5.64
C PRO A 18 -2.86 -7.08 -4.18
N PRO A 19 -3.71 -8.01 -3.67
CA PRO A 19 -3.51 -8.60 -2.36
C PRO A 19 -2.13 -9.22 -2.32
N PHE A 20 -1.41 -8.92 -1.26
CA PHE A 20 -0.09 -9.49 -1.02
C PHE A 20 -0.20 -10.52 0.10
N PHE A 21 0.61 -11.57 -0.04
CA PHE A 21 0.72 -12.64 0.94
C PHE A 21 2.02 -12.49 1.72
N ILE A 22 1.90 -12.54 3.04
CA ILE A 22 3.06 -12.67 3.93
C ILE A 22 3.15 -14.13 4.37
N ASP A 23 4.18 -14.81 3.89
CA ASP A 23 4.64 -16.10 4.42
C ASP A 23 5.52 -15.81 5.64
N PHE A 24 5.15 -16.32 6.82
CA PHE A 24 5.93 -16.10 8.05
C PHE A 24 7.12 -17.05 8.18
N ARG A 25 7.16 -18.12 7.39
CA ARG A 25 8.26 -19.12 7.39
C ARG A 25 9.33 -18.80 6.36
N LYS A 26 8.93 -18.22 5.23
CA LYS A 26 9.85 -17.79 4.17
C LYS A 26 9.93 -16.28 4.20
N ARG A 27 11.14 -15.80 4.45
CA ARG A 27 11.62 -14.41 4.48
C ARG A 27 11.23 -13.49 3.29
N ASN A 28 10.34 -13.88 2.36
CA ASN A 28 10.02 -13.14 1.13
C ASN A 28 8.52 -12.91 0.90
N PHE A 29 8.21 -11.77 0.24
CA PHE A 29 6.92 -11.54 -0.40
C PHE A 29 6.65 -12.67 -1.40
N SER A 30 5.40 -13.11 -1.48
CA SER A 30 4.89 -13.69 -2.71
C SER A 30 3.63 -12.93 -3.11
N SER A 31 3.74 -12.18 -4.21
CA SER A 31 2.56 -11.69 -4.93
C SER A 31 1.71 -12.90 -5.34
N MET A 32 0.39 -12.78 -5.17
CA MET A 32 -0.57 -13.88 -5.22
C MET A 32 -0.85 -14.41 -6.65
N ILE A 33 0.12 -14.36 -7.57
CA ILE A 33 -0.12 -14.67 -8.99
C ILE A 33 0.62 -15.92 -9.48
N THR A 34 1.50 -16.56 -8.70
CA THR A 34 2.22 -17.77 -9.20
C THR A 34 2.32 -18.98 -8.27
N ARG A 35 1.63 -19.06 -7.12
CA ARG A 35 1.68 -20.32 -6.32
C ARG A 35 0.33 -20.76 -5.77
N ARG A 36 -0.08 -21.97 -6.21
CA ARG A 36 -0.99 -22.87 -5.49
C ARG A 36 -0.50 -22.97 -4.04
N VAL A 37 -1.31 -22.48 -3.11
CA VAL A 37 -1.05 -22.52 -1.67
C VAL A 37 -1.11 -23.99 -1.24
N SER A 38 0.05 -24.65 -1.18
CA SER A 38 0.20 -25.93 -0.52
C SER A 38 0.17 -25.71 0.99
N GLY A 39 -1.00 -25.88 1.61
CA GLY A 39 -1.16 -26.36 2.99
C GLY A 39 -0.66 -25.53 4.18
N ASP A 40 -0.11 -24.32 4.02
CA ASP A 40 0.76 -23.75 5.06
C ASP A 40 0.47 -22.28 5.47
N GLU A 41 0.53 -22.02 6.80
CA GLU A 41 0.38 -20.74 7.53
C GLU A 41 0.88 -19.47 6.81
N GLY A 42 -0.04 -18.53 6.56
CA GLY A 42 0.28 -17.17 6.14
C GLY A 42 -0.92 -16.24 6.24
N THR A 43 -0.67 -14.94 6.05
CA THR A 43 -1.68 -13.88 6.15
C THR A 43 -1.83 -13.15 4.83
N LEU A 44 -3.06 -13.07 4.34
CA LEU A 44 -3.43 -12.25 3.19
C LEU A 44 -3.83 -10.86 3.63
N PHE A 45 -3.27 -9.85 2.98
CA PHE A 45 -3.62 -8.45 3.21
C PHE A 45 -4.40 -7.87 2.05
N TYR A 46 -5.47 -7.17 2.39
CA TYR A 46 -6.29 -6.41 1.44
C TYR A 46 -6.29 -4.95 1.81
N VAL A 47 -5.91 -4.08 0.86
CA VAL A 47 -5.86 -2.62 1.06
C VAL A 47 -6.97 -1.97 0.27
N TYR A 48 -8.04 -1.58 0.96
CA TYR A 48 -9.18 -0.88 0.37
C TYR A 48 -9.09 0.60 0.71
N ILE A 49 -9.12 1.43 -0.32
CA ILE A 49 -9.27 2.88 -0.16
C ILE A 49 -10.47 3.37 -0.94
N THR A 50 -11.09 4.43 -0.44
CA THR A 50 -12.12 5.14 -1.19
C THR A 50 -11.52 5.97 -2.32
N ARG A 51 -12.11 5.89 -3.52
CA ARG A 51 -11.67 6.66 -4.72
C ARG A 51 -12.55 7.85 -5.08
N LYS A 52 -13.69 8.02 -4.41
CA LYS A 52 -14.55 9.20 -4.57
C LYS A 52 -14.15 10.26 -3.55
N ASN A 53 -14.13 11.53 -3.96
CA ASN A 53 -13.89 12.66 -3.04
C ASN A 53 -12.58 12.51 -2.23
N GLN A 54 -11.48 12.11 -2.90
CA GLN A 54 -10.23 11.74 -2.22
C GLN A 54 -9.58 12.94 -1.53
N MET A 55 -9.60 14.11 -2.15
CA MET A 55 -8.93 15.28 -1.58
C MET A 55 -9.68 15.82 -0.36
N SER A 56 -11.01 15.83 -0.41
CA SER A 56 -11.86 16.17 0.73
C SER A 56 -11.62 15.22 1.91
N LYS A 57 -11.50 13.92 1.64
CA LYS A 57 -11.19 12.93 2.67
C LYS A 57 -9.77 13.04 3.21
N LEU A 58 -8.81 13.43 2.38
CA LEU A 58 -7.45 13.70 2.83
C LEU A 58 -7.40 14.88 3.81
N LEU A 59 -8.20 15.94 3.58
CA LEU A 59 -8.31 17.05 4.53
C LEU A 59 -8.92 16.62 5.87
N ILE A 60 -9.89 15.71 5.86
CA ILE A 60 -10.46 15.16 7.09
C ILE A 60 -9.42 14.33 7.82
N LEU A 61 -8.68 13.49 7.10
CA LEU A 61 -7.61 12.71 7.67
C LEU A 61 -6.52 13.60 8.29
N LYS A 62 -6.14 14.70 7.62
CA LYS A 62 -5.25 15.74 8.16
C LYS A 62 -5.83 16.41 9.41
N SER A 63 -7.14 16.62 9.47
CA SER A 63 -7.80 17.23 10.63
C SER A 63 -7.84 16.26 11.83
N MET A 64 -8.00 14.96 11.56
CA MET A 64 -7.91 13.90 12.57
C MET A 64 -6.47 13.66 13.02
N HIS A 65 -5.51 13.80 12.11
CA HIS A 65 -4.09 13.54 12.34
C HIS A 65 -3.22 14.71 11.83
N PRO A 66 -2.97 15.71 12.70
CA PRO A 66 -2.26 16.92 12.32
C PRO A 66 -0.83 16.74 11.82
N GLY A 67 -0.16 15.61 12.06
CA GLY A 67 1.20 15.36 11.54
C GLY A 67 1.25 14.93 10.06
N ILE A 68 0.11 14.65 9.41
CA ILE A 68 0.11 14.34 7.96
C ILE A 68 0.63 15.53 7.15
N PHE A 69 1.67 15.34 6.36
CA PHE A 69 2.18 16.41 5.50
C PHE A 69 1.31 16.56 4.25
N MET A 70 0.79 17.77 4.02
CA MET A 70 -0.04 18.08 2.86
C MET A 70 0.79 18.85 1.82
N PRO A 71 0.70 18.50 0.53
CA PRO A 71 1.33 19.31 -0.50
C PRO A 71 0.75 20.73 -0.50
N PRO A 72 1.55 21.75 -0.82
CA PRO A 72 1.17 23.17 -0.68
C PRO A 72 0.05 23.61 -1.64
N ARG A 73 -0.26 22.81 -2.67
CA ARG A 73 -1.32 23.06 -3.63
C ARG A 73 -2.18 21.82 -3.76
N LEU A 74 -3.38 21.87 -3.18
CA LEU A 74 -4.42 20.88 -3.36
C LEU A 74 -5.59 21.53 -4.10
N THR A 75 -5.97 20.96 -5.23
CA THR A 75 -7.16 21.40 -5.96
C THR A 75 -8.33 20.57 -5.47
N ILE A 76 -9.33 21.21 -4.88
CA ILE A 76 -10.52 20.54 -4.36
C ILE A 76 -11.72 21.09 -5.12
N ASN A 77 -12.25 20.26 -6.02
CA ASN A 77 -13.48 20.53 -6.74
C ASN A 77 -14.41 19.31 -6.57
N GLU A 78 -14.74 19.01 -5.32
CA GLU A 78 -15.46 17.81 -4.91
C GLU A 78 -16.64 18.22 -4.03
N THR A 79 -17.83 17.68 -4.30
CA THR A 79 -19.00 17.86 -3.44
C THR A 79 -19.01 16.79 -2.38
N PHE A 80 -18.98 17.19 -1.11
CA PHE A 80 -18.82 16.28 0.03
C PHE A 80 -19.91 16.50 1.07
N THR A 81 -20.77 15.49 1.29
CA THR A 81 -21.91 15.62 2.20
C THR A 81 -21.49 15.37 3.65
N ARG A 82 -22.27 15.88 4.62
CA ARG A 82 -22.03 15.62 6.05
C ARG A 82 -22.07 14.13 6.40
N GLU A 83 -22.94 13.36 5.73
CA GLU A 83 -22.99 11.91 5.88
C GLU A 83 -21.68 11.26 5.41
N GLU A 84 -21.18 11.63 4.22
CA GLU A 84 -19.90 11.10 3.69
C GLU A 84 -18.70 11.47 4.60
N ILE A 85 -18.73 12.65 5.23
CA ILE A 85 -17.74 13.07 6.23
C ILE A 85 -17.76 12.14 7.44
N ASN A 86 -18.92 11.97 8.08
CA ASN A 86 -19.05 11.16 9.28
C ASN A 86 -18.71 9.70 9.01
N ASP A 87 -19.18 9.15 7.89
CA ASP A 87 -18.86 7.78 7.46
C ASP A 87 -17.36 7.57 7.29
N PHE A 88 -16.64 8.56 6.75
CA PHE A 88 -15.20 8.48 6.59
C PHE A 88 -14.48 8.55 7.96
N ILE A 89 -14.86 9.49 8.83
CA ILE A 89 -14.31 9.60 10.20
C ILE A 89 -14.48 8.30 10.97
N ASP A 90 -15.68 7.72 10.93
CA ASP A 90 -15.97 6.46 11.62
C ASP A 90 -15.15 5.30 11.05
N SER A 91 -14.92 5.29 9.72
CA SER A 91 -14.05 4.28 9.10
C SER A 91 -12.59 4.37 9.55
N VAL A 92 -12.06 5.59 9.74
CA VAL A 92 -10.70 5.79 10.26
C VAL A 92 -10.61 5.34 11.71
N ARG A 93 -11.59 5.72 12.55
CA ARG A 93 -11.65 5.27 13.95
C ARG A 93 -11.75 3.76 14.08
N GLU A 94 -12.50 3.12 13.20
CA GLU A 94 -12.66 1.67 13.17
C GLU A 94 -11.35 0.96 12.75
N LEU A 95 -10.69 1.46 11.71
CA LEU A 95 -9.36 1.00 11.29
C LEU A 95 -8.38 1.06 12.47
N GLU A 96 -8.36 2.18 13.20
CA GLU A 96 -7.42 2.46 14.27
C GLU A 96 -7.64 1.65 15.55
N ARG A 97 -8.77 0.92 15.66
CA ARG A 97 -8.94 -0.09 16.72
C ARG A 97 -8.04 -1.31 16.53
N THR A 98 -7.59 -1.54 15.29
CA THR A 98 -6.80 -2.73 14.92
C THR A 98 -5.41 -2.37 14.39
N TRP A 99 -5.25 -1.18 13.83
CA TRP A 99 -4.00 -0.65 13.34
C TRP A 99 -3.56 0.53 14.21
N GLU A 100 -2.37 0.47 14.80
CA GLU A 100 -1.86 1.55 15.62
C GLU A 100 -1.34 2.68 14.72
N TYR A 101 -1.95 3.87 14.81
CA TYR A 101 -1.44 5.05 14.11
C TYR A 101 -0.11 5.52 14.73
N GLN A 102 0.87 5.85 13.89
CA GLN A 102 2.24 6.22 14.29
C GLN A 102 2.63 7.67 13.95
N ASP A 103 1.67 8.49 13.53
CA ASP A 103 1.87 9.83 12.97
C ASP A 103 2.25 9.83 11.46
N HIS A 104 2.22 11.01 10.84
CA HIS A 104 2.64 11.28 9.45
C HIS A 104 1.97 10.42 8.36
N GLY A 105 0.83 9.80 8.66
CA GLY A 105 0.12 8.92 7.73
C GLY A 105 0.67 7.49 7.72
N LEU A 106 1.24 7.05 8.83
CA LEU A 106 1.73 5.70 9.03
C LEU A 106 0.83 4.95 10.02
N TRP A 107 0.35 3.78 9.63
CA TRP A 107 -0.30 2.84 10.55
C TRP A 107 0.52 1.57 10.64
N LYS A 108 0.63 0.97 11.83
CA LYS A 108 1.38 -0.27 12.05
C LYS A 108 0.51 -1.37 12.64
N MET A 109 0.88 -2.59 12.32
CA MET A 109 0.36 -3.80 12.94
C MET A 109 1.52 -4.77 13.17
N ARG A 110 1.69 -5.23 14.41
CA ARG A 110 2.70 -6.22 14.77
C ARG A 110 2.10 -7.63 14.67
N ILE A 111 2.81 -8.53 14.01
CA ILE A 111 2.46 -9.95 13.89
C ILE A 111 3.73 -10.75 14.17
N ASN A 112 3.82 -11.35 15.35
CA ASN A 112 5.00 -12.06 15.83
C ASN A 112 6.26 -11.15 15.82
N ASP A 113 7.28 -11.54 15.06
CA ASP A 113 8.55 -10.83 14.84
C ASP A 113 8.52 -9.86 13.64
N LEU A 114 7.37 -9.73 12.98
CA LEU A 114 7.15 -8.82 11.86
C LEU A 114 6.34 -7.60 12.28
N THR A 115 6.65 -6.45 11.68
CA THR A 115 5.81 -5.25 11.72
C THR A 115 5.41 -4.87 10.31
N VAL A 116 4.10 -4.87 10.04
CA VAL A 116 3.53 -4.38 8.79
C VAL A 116 3.15 -2.92 8.99
N TYR A 117 3.63 -2.06 8.09
CA TYR A 117 3.26 -0.66 8.04
C TYR A 117 2.45 -0.37 6.79
N MET A 118 1.44 0.46 6.95
CA MET A 118 0.62 1.01 5.88
C MET A 118 0.96 2.49 5.77
N VAL A 119 1.55 2.86 4.64
CA VAL A 119 2.13 4.18 4.38
C VAL A 119 1.20 4.97 3.48
N LEU A 120 0.69 6.10 3.96
CA LEU A 120 -0.05 7.06 3.15
C LEU A 120 0.91 7.77 2.16
N VAL A 121 0.62 7.65 0.88
CA VAL A 121 1.34 8.35 -0.18
C VAL A 121 0.44 9.40 -0.81
N ILE A 122 0.82 10.66 -0.68
CA ILE A 122 0.03 11.82 -1.16
C ILE A 122 0.69 12.39 -2.42
N GLY A 123 -0.06 12.37 -3.53
CA GLY A 123 0.29 12.99 -4.81
C GLY A 123 -0.33 14.38 -4.95
N ALA A 124 -0.33 14.92 -6.17
CA ALA A 124 -0.87 16.25 -6.44
C ALA A 124 -2.41 16.33 -6.32
N ASP A 125 -3.11 15.28 -6.74
CA ASP A 125 -4.57 15.24 -6.85
C ASP A 125 -5.20 13.91 -6.39
N ARG A 126 -4.41 13.00 -5.84
CA ARG A 126 -4.85 11.72 -5.29
C ARG A 126 -3.93 11.28 -4.15
N TRP A 127 -4.40 10.34 -3.36
CA TRP A 127 -3.58 9.63 -2.38
C TRP A 127 -3.81 8.12 -2.49
N THR A 128 -2.85 7.38 -1.95
CA THR A 128 -2.88 5.93 -1.90
C THR A 128 -2.28 5.42 -0.60
N VAL A 129 -2.39 4.13 -0.34
CA VAL A 129 -1.70 3.47 0.76
C VAL A 129 -0.90 2.30 0.21
N ARG A 130 0.34 2.16 0.71
CA ARG A 130 1.26 1.08 0.33
C ARG A 130 1.80 0.40 1.56
N ALA A 131 1.93 -0.93 1.50
CA ALA A 131 2.48 -1.71 2.59
C ALA A 131 4.01 -1.76 2.51
N ILE A 132 4.65 -1.65 3.66
CA ILE A 132 6.06 -1.99 3.85
C ILE A 132 6.19 -2.88 5.09
N ILE A 133 7.21 -3.74 5.14
CA ILE A 133 7.35 -4.73 6.22
C ILE A 133 8.75 -4.63 6.82
N SER A 134 8.84 -4.53 8.14
CA SER A 134 10.09 -4.74 8.87
C SER A 134 10.07 -6.03 9.67
N LYS A 135 11.26 -6.53 10.01
CA LYS A 135 11.46 -7.71 10.84
C LYS A 135 12.48 -7.41 11.94
N ASP A 136 12.21 -7.87 13.16
CA ASP A 136 13.14 -7.68 14.28
C ASP A 136 14.53 -8.25 13.95
N GLY A 137 15.57 -7.47 14.25
CA GLY A 137 16.96 -7.83 13.98
C GLY A 137 17.40 -7.75 12.51
N MET A 138 16.54 -7.28 11.61
CA MET A 138 16.88 -7.03 10.21
C MET A 138 16.76 -5.54 9.85
N PRO A 139 17.76 -4.95 9.18
CA PRO A 139 17.69 -3.56 8.74
C PRO A 139 16.79 -3.41 7.52
N GLY A 140 16.12 -2.24 7.42
CA GLY A 140 15.32 -1.86 6.28
C GLY A 140 13.89 -2.40 6.28
N TYR A 141 13.19 -2.12 5.19
CA TYR A 141 11.81 -2.47 4.95
C TYR A 141 11.68 -3.21 3.62
N ARG A 142 11.07 -4.38 3.63
CA ARG A 142 10.72 -5.10 2.40
C ARG A 142 9.48 -4.47 1.78
N VAL A 143 9.52 -4.20 0.49
CA VAL A 143 8.46 -3.53 -0.26
C VAL A 143 8.13 -4.26 -1.56
N GLU A 144 6.94 -3.96 -2.10
CA GLU A 144 6.53 -4.32 -3.45
C GLU A 144 6.21 -3.04 -4.21
N LEU A 145 6.77 -2.90 -5.41
CA LEU A 145 6.55 -1.77 -6.30
C LEU A 145 6.18 -2.29 -7.70
N PRO A 146 4.92 -2.16 -8.14
CA PRO A 146 4.53 -2.45 -9.51
C PRO A 146 5.00 -1.33 -10.43
N VAL A 147 5.72 -1.64 -11.51
CA VAL A 147 6.39 -0.66 -12.38
C VAL A 147 6.06 -0.95 -13.84
N ASP A 148 5.89 0.11 -14.63
CA ASP A 148 5.79 0.00 -16.08
C ASP A 148 7.05 -0.70 -16.64
N PRO A 149 6.92 -1.72 -17.51
CA PRO A 149 8.08 -2.38 -18.11
C PRO A 149 9.04 -1.41 -18.80
N LYS A 150 8.53 -0.31 -19.38
CA LYS A 150 9.33 0.73 -20.04
C LYS A 150 10.14 1.59 -19.07
N LEU A 151 9.77 1.64 -17.80
CA LEU A 151 10.48 2.38 -16.75
C LEU A 151 11.38 1.50 -15.88
N SER A 152 11.39 0.19 -16.13
CA SER A 152 12.12 -0.79 -15.31
C SER A 152 13.63 -0.55 -15.30
N GLU A 153 14.25 -0.35 -16.47
CA GLU A 153 15.69 -0.08 -16.57
C GLU A 153 16.05 1.21 -15.83
N ARG A 154 15.21 2.24 -15.94
CA ARG A 154 15.43 3.51 -15.24
C ARG A 154 15.33 3.34 -13.72
N LEU A 155 14.36 2.57 -13.22
CA LEU A 155 14.29 2.25 -11.80
C LEU A 155 15.55 1.50 -11.36
N LEU A 156 15.96 0.48 -12.13
CA LEU A 156 17.17 -0.29 -11.85
C LEU A 156 18.39 0.64 -11.74
N ASP A 157 18.59 1.58 -12.65
CA ASP A 157 19.73 2.50 -12.59
C ASP A 157 19.72 3.39 -11.33
N GLU A 158 18.54 3.72 -10.79
CA GLU A 158 18.40 4.57 -9.60
C GLU A 158 18.47 3.83 -8.26
N LEU A 159 18.30 2.50 -8.25
CA LEU A 159 18.40 1.71 -7.03
C LEU A 159 19.88 1.54 -6.62
N THR A 160 20.15 1.66 -5.32
CA THR A 160 21.51 1.43 -4.81
C THR A 160 21.90 -0.05 -4.92
N PRO A 161 23.20 -0.41 -4.88
CA PRO A 161 23.62 -1.80 -4.82
C PRO A 161 23.00 -2.58 -3.65
N GLU A 162 22.80 -1.92 -2.51
CA GLU A 162 22.14 -2.50 -1.33
C GLU A 162 20.65 -2.76 -1.56
N GLU A 163 19.94 -1.80 -2.17
CA GLU A 163 18.52 -1.97 -2.54
C GLU A 163 18.33 -3.11 -3.57
N LYS A 164 19.33 -3.39 -4.40
CA LYS A 164 19.32 -4.47 -5.40
C LYS A 164 19.68 -5.84 -4.84
N HIS A 165 20.29 -5.92 -3.66
CA HIS A 165 20.98 -7.13 -3.19
C HIS A 165 20.08 -8.37 -3.11
N ASP A 166 18.84 -8.20 -2.66
CA ASP A 166 17.84 -9.26 -2.47
C ASP A 166 16.60 -9.07 -3.37
N MET A 167 16.77 -8.33 -4.46
CA MET A 167 15.67 -7.94 -5.34
C MET A 167 15.13 -9.13 -6.14
N GLU A 168 13.81 -9.24 -6.21
CA GLU A 168 13.07 -10.18 -7.05
C GLU A 168 12.15 -9.39 -7.98
N ILE A 169 12.05 -9.79 -9.25
CA ILE A 169 11.16 -9.16 -10.23
C ILE A 169 10.19 -10.21 -10.75
N HIS A 170 8.90 -9.95 -10.63
CA HIS A 170 7.84 -10.79 -11.18
C HIS A 170 7.18 -10.08 -12.36
N GLU A 171 7.10 -10.76 -13.50
CA GLU A 171 6.46 -10.25 -14.72
C GLU A 171 4.94 -10.47 -14.63
N HIS A 172 4.16 -9.43 -14.90
CA HIS A 172 2.72 -9.47 -15.09
C HIS A 172 2.36 -8.94 -16.47
N VAL A 173 1.09 -9.11 -16.88
CA VAL A 173 0.62 -8.75 -18.22
C VAL A 173 0.88 -7.27 -18.54
N GLU A 174 0.73 -6.38 -17.55
CA GLU A 174 0.80 -4.93 -17.76
C GLU A 174 1.99 -4.24 -17.07
N ASN A 175 2.61 -4.92 -16.09
CA ASN A 175 3.64 -4.33 -15.23
C ASN A 175 4.60 -5.38 -14.67
N ARG A 176 5.68 -4.90 -14.07
CA ARG A 176 6.67 -5.71 -13.35
C ARG A 176 6.61 -5.38 -11.88
N HIS A 177 6.44 -6.39 -11.04
CA HIS A 177 6.43 -6.23 -9.60
C HIS A 177 7.85 -6.41 -9.07
N PHE A 178 8.45 -5.31 -8.61
CA PHE A 178 9.75 -5.30 -7.95
C PHE A 178 9.57 -5.53 -6.47
N HIS A 179 10.18 -6.57 -5.93
CA HIS A 179 10.25 -6.87 -4.51
C HIS A 179 11.68 -6.65 -4.03
N PHE A 180 11.91 -5.70 -3.15
CA PHE A 180 13.25 -5.32 -2.70
C PHE A 180 13.23 -4.64 -1.33
N THR A 181 14.40 -4.34 -0.80
CA THR A 181 14.55 -3.67 0.50
C THR A 181 14.87 -2.20 0.33
N VAL A 182 14.12 -1.34 1.03
CA VAL A 182 14.41 0.11 1.17
C VAL A 182 14.78 0.43 2.60
N TYR A 183 15.65 1.42 2.81
CA TYR A 183 16.19 1.75 4.13
C TYR A 183 15.53 2.96 4.80
N SER A 184 14.59 3.62 4.14
CA SER A 184 13.74 4.65 4.73
C SER A 184 12.35 4.71 4.10
N ILE A 185 11.37 5.20 4.86
CA ILE A 185 9.98 5.35 4.40
C ILE A 185 9.91 6.46 3.34
N GLU A 186 10.70 7.52 3.49
CA GLU A 186 10.76 8.64 2.55
C GLU A 186 11.25 8.20 1.18
N ARG A 187 12.27 7.32 1.15
CA ARG A 187 12.78 6.72 -0.09
C ARG A 187 11.68 5.90 -0.77
N PHE A 188 10.92 5.12 -0.01
CA PHE A 188 9.79 4.37 -0.57
C PHE A 188 8.68 5.28 -1.12
N ILE A 189 8.29 6.31 -0.37
CA ILE A 189 7.27 7.29 -0.79
C ILE A 189 7.69 7.96 -2.12
N ASP A 190 8.96 8.34 -2.25
CA ASP A 190 9.49 8.92 -3.49
C ASP A 190 9.39 7.94 -4.67
N LEU A 191 9.82 6.68 -4.48
CA LEU A 191 9.73 5.66 -5.52
C LEU A 191 8.28 5.40 -5.94
N VAL A 192 7.33 5.31 -4.99
CA VAL A 192 5.91 5.13 -5.30
C VAL A 192 5.37 6.27 -6.15
N LYS A 193 5.71 7.52 -5.82
CA LYS A 193 5.25 8.69 -6.58
C LYS A 193 5.73 8.69 -8.03
N ARG A 194 6.93 8.15 -8.29
CA ARG A 194 7.59 8.22 -9.60
C ARG A 194 7.35 6.98 -10.46
N TYR A 195 7.23 5.81 -9.85
CA TYR A 195 7.30 4.52 -10.56
C TYR A 195 6.09 3.62 -10.36
N ASP A 196 5.29 3.79 -9.30
CA ASP A 196 4.17 2.90 -9.04
C ASP A 196 3.14 2.99 -10.16
N TYR A 197 2.99 1.91 -10.91
CA TYR A 197 2.16 1.82 -12.10
C TYR A 197 0.72 2.29 -11.84
N TYR A 198 0.10 1.85 -10.74
CA TYR A 198 -1.28 2.19 -10.42
C TYR A 198 -1.41 3.63 -9.88
N PHE A 199 -0.43 4.11 -9.12
CA PHE A 199 -0.47 5.42 -8.53
C PHE A 199 -0.06 6.52 -9.51
N ALA A 200 1.14 6.42 -10.08
CA ALA A 200 1.76 7.41 -10.94
C ALA A 200 1.01 7.61 -12.26
N ARG A 201 0.43 6.53 -12.82
CA ARG A 201 -0.32 6.60 -14.09
C ARG A 201 -1.83 6.79 -13.93
N LYS A 202 -2.33 6.85 -12.69
CA LYS A 202 -3.79 6.93 -12.41
C LYS A 202 -4.60 5.72 -12.87
N GLU A 203 -3.95 4.59 -13.06
CA GLU A 203 -4.60 3.35 -13.45
C GLU A 203 -5.44 2.76 -12.31
N ARG A 204 -6.44 1.96 -12.68
CA ARG A 204 -7.13 1.08 -11.74
C ARG A 204 -6.46 -0.26 -11.81
N TRP A 205 -6.33 -0.93 -10.67
CA TRP A 205 -6.12 -2.35 -10.75
C TRP A 205 -7.44 -2.97 -11.19
N GLU A 206 -7.51 -3.36 -12.46
CA GLU A 206 -8.58 -4.20 -12.96
C GLU A 206 -8.39 -5.56 -12.32
N GLN A 207 -9.40 -6.05 -11.61
CA GLN A 207 -9.42 -7.29 -10.85
C GLN A 207 -9.28 -8.51 -11.80
N SER A 208 -8.15 -8.61 -12.49
CA SER A 208 -7.87 -9.56 -13.57
C SER A 208 -7.53 -10.96 -13.05
N VAL A 209 -7.37 -11.10 -11.73
CA VAL A 209 -7.25 -12.38 -11.06
C VAL A 209 -8.50 -12.58 -10.21
N ARG A 210 -9.34 -13.53 -10.64
CA ARG A 210 -10.36 -14.11 -9.77
C ARG A 210 -9.62 -14.67 -8.56
N ILE A 211 -9.80 -14.03 -7.40
CA ILE A 211 -9.56 -14.70 -6.14
C ILE A 211 -10.69 -15.72 -6.07
N GLU A 212 -10.45 -16.94 -6.53
CA GLU A 212 -11.43 -18.02 -6.38
C GLU A 212 -11.81 -18.07 -4.90
N ASP A 213 -13.11 -17.95 -4.64
CA ASP A 213 -13.67 -18.10 -3.31
C ASP A 213 -13.21 -19.44 -2.76
N ILE A 214 -12.24 -19.42 -1.85
CA ILE A 214 -11.90 -20.59 -1.05
C ILE A 214 -12.99 -20.67 0.02
N SER A 215 -14.11 -21.28 -0.38
CA SER A 215 -15.20 -21.74 0.49
C SER A 215 -14.71 -22.81 1.46
#